data_AF-A0A1Q8BI02-F1
#
_entry.id   AF-A0A1Q8BI02-F1
#
_cell.length_a   1.000
_cell.length_b   1.000
_cell.length_c   1.000
_cell.angle_alpha   90.00
_cell.angle_beta   90.00
_cell.angle_gamma   90.00
#
_symmetry.space_group_name_H-M   'P 1'
#
loop_
_entity.id
_entity.type
_entity.pdbx_description
1 polymer ?
#
loop_
_entity_poly.entity_id
_entity_poly.type
_entity_poly.pdbx_seq_one_letter_code
_entity_poly.pdbx_strand_id
1 'polypeptide(L)'
;MERFPEHQKTLRLALVHEESGEGEVNYRGWQWSDVEVHPTKLMRLVTEGISKVNVKTRHSTYYLLRDRKAVKKALSPPVRF
;
A
#
# COMPACT_ATOMS: atom_id res chain seq x y z
N MET A 1 16.81 10.74 0.25
CA MET A 1 15.39 10.44 0.51
C MET A 1 15.27 8.98 0.93
N GLU A 2 15.47 8.68 2.21
CA GLU A 2 15.35 7.31 2.77
C GLU A 2 14.14 7.27 3.70
N ARG A 3 12.96 7.65 3.21
CA ARG A 3 11.87 7.99 4.11
C ARG A 3 11.19 6.76 4.73
N PHE A 4 11.30 5.57 4.10
CA PHE A 4 10.70 4.32 4.61
C PHE A 4 11.42 3.02 4.15
N PRO A 5 12.67 2.75 4.58
CA PRO A 5 13.34 1.50 4.22
C PRO A 5 12.57 0.26 4.71
N GLU A 6 11.98 0.34 5.91
CA GLU A 6 11.28 -0.79 6.54
C GLU A 6 9.96 -1.18 5.86
N HIS A 7 9.33 -0.24 5.14
CA HIS A 7 8.03 -0.44 4.48
C HIS A 7 8.14 -0.56 2.95
N GLN A 8 9.35 -0.52 2.40
CA GLN A 8 9.55 -0.44 0.95
C GLN A 8 8.96 -1.67 0.21
N LYS A 9 9.14 -2.87 0.78
CA LYS A 9 8.54 -4.10 0.24
C LYS A 9 7.02 -4.06 0.29
N THR A 10 6.45 -3.69 1.44
CA THR A 10 4.99 -3.57 1.64
C THR A 10 4.37 -2.60 0.64
N LEU A 11 4.97 -1.42 0.47
CA LEU A 11 4.47 -0.39 -0.46
C LEU A 11 4.59 -0.82 -1.93
N ARG A 12 5.63 -1.58 -2.29
CA ARG A 12 5.74 -2.17 -3.64
C ARG A 12 4.62 -3.17 -3.90
N LEU A 13 4.37 -4.08 -2.97
CA LEU A 13 3.29 -5.07 -3.12
C LEU A 13 1.92 -4.38 -3.18
N ALA A 14 1.68 -3.40 -2.30
CA ALA A 14 0.45 -2.60 -2.33
C ALA A 14 0.22 -1.92 -3.69
N LEU A 15 1.29 -1.36 -4.27
CA LEU A 15 1.22 -0.73 -5.60
C LEU A 15 0.86 -1.74 -6.69
N VAL A 16 1.48 -2.92 -6.68
CA VAL A 16 1.19 -4.00 -7.64
C VAL A 16 -0.28 -4.41 -7.53
N HIS A 17 -0.81 -4.60 -6.33
CA HIS A 17 -2.22 -4.95 -6.14
C HIS A 17 -3.18 -3.86 -6.64
N GLU A 18 -2.86 -2.58 -6.43
CA GLU A 18 -3.70 -1.49 -6.95
C GLU A 18 -3.60 -1.32 -8.47
N GLU A 19 -2.45 -1.59 -9.06
CA GLU A 19 -2.28 -1.59 -10.52
C GLU A 19 -2.94 -2.80 -11.16
N SER A 20 -2.87 -3.99 -10.55
CA SER A 20 -3.57 -5.19 -11.03
C SER A 20 -5.09 -5.09 -10.86
N GLY A 21 -5.57 -4.42 -9.81
CA GLY A 21 -6.99 -4.14 -9.62
C GLY A 21 -7.53 -2.99 -10.47
N GLU A 22 -6.68 -2.28 -11.21
CA GLU A 22 -7.08 -1.16 -12.06
C GLU A 22 -7.90 -1.68 -13.25
N GLY A 23 -9.22 -1.47 -13.19
CA GLY A 23 -10.18 -1.98 -14.19
C GLY A 23 -11.13 -3.04 -13.65
N GLU A 24 -10.89 -3.58 -12.45
CA GLU A 24 -11.85 -4.45 -11.77
C GLU A 24 -12.95 -3.63 -11.10
N VAL A 25 -14.19 -3.80 -11.56
CA VAL A 25 -15.39 -3.10 -11.04
C VAL A 25 -15.57 -3.30 -9.52
N ASN A 26 -15.10 -4.43 -8.99
CA ASN A 26 -15.30 -4.83 -7.60
C ASN A 26 -14.01 -4.82 -6.77
N TYR A 27 -12.95 -4.14 -7.22
CA TYR A 27 -11.72 -4.06 -6.46
C TYR A 27 -11.93 -3.33 -5.12
N ARG A 28 -11.64 -4.01 -4.01
CA ARG A 28 -11.87 -3.49 -2.65
C ARG A 28 -10.59 -2.97 -1.99
N GLY A 29 -9.44 -3.17 -2.61
CA GLY A 29 -8.12 -2.94 -2.03
C GLY A 29 -7.40 -4.24 -1.65
N TRP A 30 -6.22 -4.09 -1.07
CA TRP A 30 -5.35 -5.18 -0.65
C TRP A 30 -5.44 -5.43 0.86
N GLN A 31 -5.09 -6.64 1.31
CA GLN A 31 -5.08 -7.05 2.71
C GLN A 31 -3.65 -7.17 3.26
N TRP A 32 -3.54 -7.45 4.56
CA TRP A 32 -2.25 -7.64 5.22
C TRP A 32 -1.45 -8.84 4.67
N SER A 33 -2.14 -9.89 4.25
CA SER A 33 -1.56 -11.08 3.62
C SER A 33 -0.96 -10.76 2.26
N ASP A 34 -1.64 -9.91 1.50
CA ASP A 34 -1.29 -9.54 0.12
C ASP A 34 0.02 -8.74 0.04
N VAL A 35 0.36 -8.05 1.12
CA VAL A 35 1.57 -7.21 1.24
C VAL A 35 2.60 -7.77 2.24
N GLU A 36 2.42 -9.03 2.62
CA GLU A 36 3.33 -9.82 3.48
C GLU A 36 3.75 -9.09 4.77
N VAL A 37 2.79 -8.47 5.47
CA VAL A 37 3.10 -7.69 6.68
C VAL A 37 2.11 -7.98 7.80
N HIS A 38 2.61 -7.95 9.04
CA HIS A 38 1.75 -8.08 10.22
C HIS A 38 0.78 -6.87 10.34
N PRO A 39 -0.50 -7.07 10.70
CA PRO A 39 -1.50 -6.00 10.82
C PRO A 39 -1.07 -4.79 11.66
N THR A 40 -0.32 -5.00 12.73
CA THR A 40 0.19 -3.91 13.59
C THR A 40 1.08 -2.92 12.84
N LYS A 41 1.92 -3.40 11.90
CA LYS A 41 2.75 -2.52 11.06
C LYS A 41 1.90 -1.77 10.03
N LEU A 42 0.80 -2.37 9.56
CA LEU A 42 -0.15 -1.66 8.70
C LEU A 42 -0.85 -0.50 9.38
N MET A 43 -1.14 -0.63 10.68
CA MET A 43 -1.71 0.48 11.43
C MET A 43 -0.78 1.70 11.46
N ARG A 44 0.55 1.50 11.44
CA ARG A 44 1.50 2.62 11.30
C ARG A 44 1.33 3.32 9.96
N LEU A 45 1.26 2.58 8.85
CA LEU A 45 1.03 3.16 7.52
C LEU A 45 -0.28 3.96 7.44
N VAL A 46 -1.33 3.50 8.13
CA VAL A 46 -2.60 4.24 8.22
C VAL A 46 -2.46 5.50 9.06
N THR A 47 -1.80 5.42 10.20
CA THR A 47 -1.59 6.54 11.14
C THR A 47 -0.69 7.62 10.54
N GLU A 48 0.35 7.22 9.82
CA GLU A 48 1.25 8.10 9.06
C GLU A 48 0.60 8.67 7.79
N GLY A 49 -0.62 8.24 7.47
CA GLY A 49 -1.39 8.75 6.32
C GLY A 49 -0.90 8.26 4.96
N ILE A 50 -0.11 7.18 4.91
CA ILE A 50 0.36 6.56 3.67
C ILE A 50 -0.73 5.68 3.06
N SER A 51 -1.46 4.95 3.91
CA SER A 51 -2.61 4.13 3.51
C SER A 51 -3.89 4.52 4.26
N LYS A 52 -5.02 3.95 3.86
CA LYS A 52 -6.32 4.09 4.51
C LYS A 52 -7.05 2.75 4.50
N VAL A 53 -7.91 2.53 5.50
CA VAL A 53 -8.89 1.45 5.46
C VAL A 53 -9.96 1.85 4.43
N ASN A 54 -10.25 0.95 3.49
CA ASN A 54 -11.29 1.16 2.48
C ASN A 54 -12.58 0.40 2.84
N VAL A 55 -12.46 -0.91 3.05
CA VAL A 55 -13.59 -1.77 3.44
C VAL A 55 -13.16 -2.63 4.62
N LYS A 56 -14.04 -2.75 5.62
CA LYS A 56 -13.85 -3.66 6.74
C LYS A 56 -15.02 -4.62 6.80
N THR A 57 -14.73 -5.91 6.81
CA THR A 57 -15.69 -7.00 7.01
C THR A 57 -15.44 -7.67 8.34
N ARG A 58 -16.27 -8.66 8.71
CA ARG A 58 -16.08 -9.47 9.90
C ARG A 58 -14.76 -10.25 9.88
N HIS A 59 -14.25 -10.59 8.71
CA HIS A 59 -13.10 -11.50 8.54
C HIS A 59 -11.86 -10.82 7.94
N SER A 60 -12.02 -9.66 7.29
CA SER A 60 -10.93 -9.02 6.55
C SER A 60 -11.00 -7.51 6.62
N THR A 61 -9.83 -6.87 6.55
CA THR A 61 -9.72 -5.42 6.35
C THR A 61 -8.96 -5.19 5.06
N TYR A 62 -9.56 -4.39 4.18
CA TYR A 62 -9.01 -4.00 2.89
C TYR A 62 -8.51 -2.56 2.98
N TYR A 63 -7.34 -2.33 2.41
CA TYR A 63 -6.62 -1.07 2.46
C TYR A 63 -6.38 -0.55 1.05
N LEU A 64 -6.19 0.77 0.96
CA LEU A 64 -5.72 1.47 -0.23
C LEU A 64 -4.60 2.44 0.17
N LEU A 65 -3.68 2.69 -0.74
CA LEU A 65 -2.73 3.78 -0.69
C LEU A 65 -3.50 5.10 -0.81
N ARG A 66 -3.12 6.10 0.00
CA ARG A 66 -3.74 7.42 -0.09
C ARG A 66 -3.32 8.15 -1.37
N ASP A 67 -2.05 8.04 -1.73
CA ASP A 67 -1.50 8.61 -2.95
C ASP A 67 -0.59 7.60 -3.64
N ARG A 68 -1.19 6.82 -4.53
CA ARG A 68 -0.50 5.83 -5.37
C ARG A 68 0.64 6.47 -6.17
N LYS A 69 0.45 7.69 -6.69
CA LYS A 69 1.47 8.37 -7.52
C LYS A 69 2.67 8.78 -6.67
N ALA A 70 2.44 9.33 -5.49
CA ALA A 70 3.52 9.67 -4.55
C ALA A 70 4.29 8.43 -4.10
N VAL A 71 3.59 7.33 -3.79
CA VAL A 71 4.23 6.06 -3.42
C VAL A 71 5.06 5.52 -4.59
N LYS A 72 4.52 5.49 -5.81
CA LYS A 72 5.27 5.08 -7.01
C LYS A 72 6.53 5.93 -7.21
N LYS A 73 6.42 7.25 -7.06
CA LYS A 73 7.56 8.19 -7.17
C LYS A 73 8.60 7.96 -6.07
N ALA A 74 8.17 7.72 -4.83
CA ALA A 74 9.06 7.46 -3.70
C ALA A 74 9.79 6.11 -3.82
N LEU A 75 9.20 5.13 -4.50
CA LEU A 75 9.78 3.82 -4.74
C LEU A 75 10.66 3.76 -6.00
N SER A 76 10.49 4.71 -6.92
CA SER A 76 11.33 4.84 -8.10
C SER A 76 12.75 5.23 -7.69
N PRO A 77 13.79 4.58 -8.22
CA PRO A 77 15.15 5.03 -7.98
C PRO A 77 15.33 6.46 -8.51
N PRO A 78 16.14 7.30 -7.84
CA PRO A 78 16.47 8.62 -8.37
C PRO A 78 17.17 8.44 -9.72
N VAL A 79 16.67 9.10 -10.76
CA VAL A 79 17.34 9.18 -12.06
C VAL A 79 18.67 9.90 -11.81
N ARG A 80 19.78 9.15 -11.84
CA ARG A 80 21.13 9.72 -11.85
C ARG A 80 21.41 10.14 -13.29
N PHE A 81 21.56 11.44 -13.51
CA PHE A 81 22.13 12.00 -14.73
C PHE A 81 23.65 11.93 -14.66
#